data_AF-A0AA96N3R4-F1
#
_entry.id   AF-A0AA96N3R4-F1
#
_cell.length_a   1.000
_cell.length_b   1.000
_cell.length_c   1.000
_cell.angle_alpha   90.00
_cell.angle_beta   90.00
_cell.angle_gamma   90.00
#
_symmetry.space_group_name_H-M   'P 1'
#
loop_
_entity.id
_entity.type
_entity.pdbx_description
1 polymer ?
#
loop_
_entity_poly.entity_id
_entity_poly.type
_entity_poly.pdbx_seq_one_letter_code
_entity_poly.pdbx_strand_id
1 'polypeptide(L)'
;MSLERDAMIKSLKEIVIPVLRELRFKGSFPHFYRKLEERADLLMFQFSMWGEALYVEISKCPSEGHVDRSGKHIPLNKVKVYDVDVFDGDGLPYRIRIGKEEKGMFEFNKDNTDKISWLIRNALSEAEEWWNSSPNWWSSKNIERN
;
A
#
# COMPACT_ATOMS: atom_id res chain seq x y z
N MET A 1 -10.60 3.49 -20.48
CA MET A 1 -10.37 2.41 -19.49
C MET A 1 -10.77 1.10 -20.17
N SER A 2 -10.04 0.01 -19.95
CA SER A 2 -10.41 -1.30 -20.51
C SER A 2 -11.54 -1.92 -19.68
N LEU A 3 -12.39 -2.71 -20.32
CA LEU A 3 -13.51 -3.40 -19.66
C LEU A 3 -13.02 -4.34 -18.55
N GLU A 4 -11.86 -4.98 -18.76
CA GLU A 4 -11.14 -5.82 -17.82
C GLU A 4 -10.80 -5.05 -16.54
N ARG A 5 -10.21 -3.85 -16.69
CA ARG A 5 -9.82 -3.00 -15.56
C ARG A 5 -11.04 -2.54 -14.77
N ASP A 6 -12.12 -2.15 -15.46
CA ASP A 6 -13.34 -1.72 -14.80
C ASP A 6 -14.00 -2.87 -14.02
N ALA A 7 -13.98 -4.09 -14.57
CA ALA A 7 -14.42 -5.29 -13.86
C ALA A 7 -13.55 -5.58 -12.62
N MET A 8 -12.23 -5.46 -12.74
CA MET A 8 -11.32 -5.65 -11.60
C MET A 8 -11.56 -4.59 -10.51
N ILE A 9 -11.71 -3.32 -10.88
CA ILE A 9 -12.03 -2.24 -9.92
C ILE A 9 -13.36 -2.51 -9.22
N LYS A 10 -14.38 -2.98 -9.95
CA LYS A 10 -15.67 -3.34 -9.37
C LYS A 10 -15.50 -4.46 -8.32
N SER A 11 -14.82 -5.53 -8.69
CA SER A 11 -14.57 -6.67 -7.79
C SER A 11 -13.81 -6.27 -6.52
N LEU A 12 -12.77 -5.42 -6.65
CA LEU A 12 -12.04 -4.89 -5.48
C LEU A 12 -12.95 -4.08 -4.55
N LYS A 13 -13.85 -3.27 -5.11
CA LYS A 13 -14.80 -2.46 -4.34
C LYS A 13 -15.82 -3.31 -3.58
N GLU A 14 -16.17 -4.48 -4.11
CA GLU A 14 -17.14 -5.40 -3.52
C GLU A 14 -16.50 -6.31 -2.47
N ILE A 15 -15.25 -6.75 -2.67
CA ILE A 15 -14.61 -7.79 -1.84
C ILE A 15 -13.54 -7.21 -0.90
N VAL A 16 -12.66 -6.34 -1.39
CA VAL A 16 -11.45 -5.92 -0.64
C VAL A 16 -11.69 -4.64 0.15
N ILE A 17 -12.32 -3.63 -0.46
CA ILE A 17 -12.54 -2.34 0.20
C ILE A 17 -13.36 -2.46 1.50
N PRO A 18 -14.43 -3.27 1.60
CA PRO A 18 -15.15 -3.46 2.85
C PRO A 18 -14.24 -3.96 3.98
N VAL A 19 -13.36 -4.93 3.68
CA VAL A 19 -12.37 -5.44 4.65
C VAL A 19 -11.39 -4.34 5.06
N LEU A 20 -10.92 -3.50 4.13
CA LEU A 20 -10.10 -2.34 4.49
C LEU A 20 -10.84 -1.37 5.42
N ARG A 21 -12.15 -1.16 5.23
CA ARG A 21 -12.96 -0.32 6.12
C ARG A 21 -13.11 -0.93 7.51
N GLU A 22 -13.31 -2.23 7.61
CA GLU A 22 -13.33 -2.97 8.89
C GLU A 22 -11.99 -2.82 9.63
N LEU A 23 -10.88 -2.85 8.89
CA LEU A 23 -9.52 -2.57 9.38
C LEU A 23 -9.24 -1.07 9.61
N ARG A 24 -10.27 -0.23 9.60
CA ARG A 24 -10.25 1.22 9.86
C ARG A 24 -9.45 2.06 8.86
N PHE A 25 -9.19 1.54 7.65
CA PHE A 25 -8.59 2.34 6.59
C PHE A 25 -9.55 3.44 6.10
N LYS A 26 -9.01 4.65 6.01
CA LYS A 26 -9.59 5.85 5.40
C LYS A 26 -9.01 6.07 4.00
N GLY A 27 -9.47 7.12 3.32
CA GLY A 27 -9.09 7.42 1.93
C GLY A 27 -10.05 6.82 0.92
N SER A 28 -9.67 6.90 -0.36
CA SER A 28 -10.47 6.50 -1.51
C SER A 28 -9.60 5.78 -2.51
N PHE A 29 -10.18 4.82 -3.22
CA PHE A 29 -9.48 4.11 -4.29
C PHE A 29 -8.77 5.09 -5.23
N PRO A 30 -7.49 4.87 -5.58
CA PRO A 30 -6.67 3.68 -5.26
C PRO A 30 -5.85 3.77 -3.97
N HIS A 31 -6.02 4.81 -3.14
CA HIS A 31 -5.13 5.11 -2.02
C HIS A 31 -5.84 5.05 -0.66
N PHE A 32 -5.29 4.26 0.24
CA PHE A 32 -5.82 4.05 1.57
C PHE A 32 -4.75 4.27 2.63
N TYR A 33 -5.19 4.73 3.80
CA TYR A 33 -4.34 4.87 4.96
C TYR A 33 -5.12 4.58 6.24
N ARG A 34 -4.47 4.07 7.29
CA ARG A 34 -5.04 4.07 8.65
C ARG A 34 -4.06 4.72 9.62
N LYS A 35 -4.57 5.62 10.46
CA LYS A 35 -3.79 6.26 11.53
C LYS A 35 -3.79 5.33 12.75
N LEU A 36 -2.60 5.04 13.27
CA LEU A 36 -2.35 4.46 14.59
C LEU A 36 -1.67 5.52 15.46
N GLU A 37 -1.33 5.19 16.69
CA GLU A 37 -0.74 6.13 17.65
C GLU A 37 0.62 6.66 17.17
N GLU A 38 1.56 5.76 16.87
CA GLU A 38 2.93 6.12 16.50
C GLU A 38 3.20 6.14 14.99
N ARG A 39 2.33 5.52 14.21
CA ARG A 39 2.50 5.38 12.76
C ARG A 39 1.19 5.50 12.01
N ALA A 40 1.29 5.60 10.69
CA ALA A 40 0.19 5.31 9.80
C ALA A 40 0.61 4.24 8.80
N ASP A 41 -0.31 3.31 8.54
CA ASP A 41 -0.14 2.27 7.55
C ASP A 41 -0.75 2.76 6.22
N LEU A 42 -0.03 2.56 5.11
CA LEU A 42 -0.37 3.06 3.78
C LEU A 42 -0.54 1.90 2.81
N LEU A 43 -1.57 1.95 1.97
CA LEU A 43 -1.85 0.94 0.95
C LEU A 43 -2.29 1.60 -0.35
N MET A 44 -1.80 1.09 -1.48
CA MET A 44 -2.15 1.55 -2.82
C MET A 44 -2.39 0.39 -3.78
N PHE A 45 -3.44 0.53 -4.60
CA PHE A 45 -3.67 -0.32 -5.77
C PHE A 45 -3.06 0.33 -7.02
N GLN A 46 -2.05 -0.30 -7.61
CA GLN A 46 -1.40 0.20 -8.82
C GLN A 46 -1.61 -0.76 -9.99
N PHE A 47 -2.41 -0.35 -10.97
CA PHE A 47 -2.54 -1.13 -12.21
C PHE A 47 -1.31 -0.94 -13.11
N SER A 48 -0.95 -2.01 -13.82
CA SER A 48 0.02 -1.93 -14.91
C SER A 48 -0.47 -1.01 -16.02
N MET A 49 0.47 -0.47 -16.81
CA MET A 49 0.15 0.38 -17.96
C MET A 49 -0.65 -0.35 -19.04
N TRP A 50 -0.50 -1.68 -19.12
CA TRP A 50 -1.18 -2.55 -20.07
C TRP A 50 -2.57 -3.00 -19.58
N GLY A 51 -2.85 -2.85 -18.28
CA GLY A 51 -4.17 -3.12 -17.69
C GLY A 51 -4.48 -4.60 -17.44
N GLU A 52 -3.51 -5.49 -17.62
CA GLU A 52 -3.65 -6.95 -17.42
C GLU A 52 -3.14 -7.41 -16.04
N ALA A 53 -2.54 -6.50 -15.27
CA ALA A 53 -2.01 -6.80 -13.94
C ALA A 53 -2.22 -5.64 -12.96
N LEU A 54 -2.28 -5.99 -11.69
CA LEU A 54 -2.41 -5.09 -10.55
C LEU A 54 -1.34 -5.42 -9.51
N TYR A 55 -0.77 -4.38 -8.92
CA TYR A 55 0.14 -4.46 -7.78
C TYR A 55 -0.56 -3.86 -6.56
N VAL A 56 -0.35 -4.47 -5.40
CA VAL A 56 -0.75 -3.89 -4.11
C VAL A 56 0.51 -3.48 -3.38
N GLU A 57 0.78 -2.18 -3.37
CA GLU A 57 1.96 -1.62 -2.71
C GLU A 57 1.57 -1.10 -1.33
N ILE A 58 2.42 -1.40 -0.35
CA ILE A 58 2.25 -0.94 1.03
C ILE A 58 3.50 -0.20 1.52
N SER A 59 3.28 0.70 2.46
CA SER A 59 4.33 1.38 3.21
C SER A 59 3.77 1.86 4.55
N LYS A 60 4.58 2.54 5.35
CA LYS A 60 4.14 3.21 6.58
C LYS A 60 4.89 4.51 6.76
N CYS A 61 4.32 5.46 7.48
CA CYS A 61 4.94 6.74 7.82
C CYS A 61 4.62 7.15 9.27
N PRO A 62 5.19 8.25 9.81
CA PRO A 62 4.73 8.83 11.06
C PRO A 62 3.22 9.12 11.06
N SER A 63 2.59 9.06 12.24
CA SER A 63 1.14 9.26 12.41
C SER A 63 0.65 10.67 12.04
N GLU A 64 1.56 11.64 11.96
CA GLU A 64 1.28 13.04 11.54
C GLU A 64 1.58 13.33 10.06
N GLY A 65 2.10 12.36 9.32
CA GLY A 65 2.41 12.48 7.89
C GLY A 65 3.87 12.20 7.55
N HIS A 66 4.29 12.64 6.37
CA HIS A 66 5.61 12.34 5.81
C HIS A 66 6.36 13.62 5.43
N VAL A 67 7.68 13.65 5.64
CA VAL A 67 8.56 14.68 5.07
C VAL A 67 9.33 14.04 3.93
N ASP A 68 9.09 14.53 2.72
CA ASP A 68 9.76 14.00 1.53
C ASP A 68 11.24 14.43 1.45
N ARG A 69 11.96 13.95 0.44
CA ARG A 69 13.39 14.27 0.22
C ARG A 69 13.67 15.77 0.05
N SER A 70 12.67 16.56 -0.36
CA SER A 70 12.79 18.02 -0.51
C SER A 70 12.60 18.77 0.81
N GLY A 71 12.28 18.06 1.90
CA GLY A 71 11.97 18.67 3.20
C GLY A 71 10.52 19.15 3.30
N LYS A 72 9.67 18.84 2.31
CA LYS A 72 8.26 19.23 2.32
C LYS A 72 7.45 18.28 3.19
N HIS A 73 6.69 18.84 4.14
CA HIS A 73 5.72 18.07 4.93
C HIS A 73 4.44 17.81 4.11
N ILE A 74 4.05 16.54 4.09
CA ILE A 74 2.83 16.01 3.48
C ILE A 74 1.96 15.51 4.63
N PRO A 75 0.79 16.13 4.90
CA PRO A 75 -0.08 15.71 5.98
C PRO A 75 -0.65 14.31 5.69
N LEU A 76 -0.91 13.52 6.74
CA LEU A 76 -1.30 12.10 6.62
C LEU A 76 -2.41 11.84 5.58
N ASN A 77 -3.46 12.66 5.55
CA ASN A 77 -4.57 12.48 4.60
C ASN A 77 -4.20 12.71 3.13
N LYS A 78 -3.01 13.23 2.85
CA LYS A 78 -2.45 13.43 1.51
C LYS A 78 -1.32 12.47 1.18
N VAL A 79 -0.67 11.86 2.17
CA VAL A 79 0.44 10.91 1.95
C VAL A 79 -0.03 9.72 1.11
N LYS A 80 0.74 9.42 0.07
CA LYS A 80 0.59 8.26 -0.81
C LYS A 80 1.77 7.33 -0.63
N VAL A 81 1.55 6.06 -0.94
CA VAL A 81 2.61 5.03 -0.89
C VAL A 81 3.82 5.40 -1.76
N TYR A 82 3.60 6.07 -2.90
CA TYR A 82 4.69 6.51 -3.77
C TYR A 82 5.43 7.76 -3.29
N ASP A 83 4.91 8.48 -2.29
CA ASP A 83 5.63 9.59 -1.65
C ASP A 83 6.76 9.06 -0.74
N VAL A 84 6.64 7.81 -0.28
CA VAL A 84 7.68 7.14 0.50
C VAL A 84 8.69 6.50 -0.45
N ASP A 85 9.97 6.73 -0.15
CA ASP A 85 11.10 6.14 -0.88
C ASP A 85 11.04 4.61 -0.90
N VAL A 86 11.74 3.99 -1.85
CA VAL A 86 11.72 2.52 -1.97
C VAL A 86 12.61 1.86 -0.94
N PHE A 87 13.80 2.41 -0.68
CA PHE A 87 14.82 1.84 0.20
C PHE A 87 15.41 2.90 1.14
N ASP A 88 15.95 2.46 2.27
CA ASP A 88 16.97 3.22 2.98
C ASP A 88 18.30 3.27 2.20
N GLY A 89 19.26 4.03 2.72
CA GLY A 89 20.62 4.06 2.19
C GLY A 89 21.36 2.72 2.35
N ASP A 90 20.84 1.80 3.15
CA ASP A 90 21.43 0.50 3.52
C ASP A 90 20.75 -0.69 2.81
N GLY A 91 19.80 -0.44 1.91
CA GLY A 91 19.09 -1.42 1.09
C GLY A 91 17.83 -2.06 1.69
N LEU A 92 17.38 -1.69 2.90
CA LEU A 92 16.10 -2.15 3.46
C LEU A 92 14.91 -1.41 2.82
N PRO A 93 13.85 -2.14 2.40
CA PRO A 93 12.74 -1.52 1.72
C PRO A 93 11.81 -0.76 2.69
N TYR A 94 11.46 0.49 2.38
CA TYR A 94 10.36 1.21 3.03
C TYR A 94 9.01 0.97 2.36
N ARG A 95 9.03 0.35 1.17
CA ARG A 95 7.86 0.02 0.38
C ARG A 95 7.99 -1.38 -0.17
N ILE A 96 6.95 -2.20 -0.05
CA ILE A 96 6.92 -3.55 -0.61
C ILE A 96 5.62 -3.81 -1.38
N ARG A 97 5.64 -4.87 -2.20
CA ARG A 97 4.44 -5.47 -2.79
C ARG A 97 4.05 -6.70 -1.98
N ILE A 98 2.76 -6.80 -1.66
CA ILE A 98 2.19 -8.00 -1.04
C ILE A 98 1.67 -8.96 -2.12
N GLY A 99 1.41 -10.20 -1.72
CA GLY A 99 0.97 -11.28 -2.61
C GLY A 99 2.16 -12.10 -3.07
N LYS A 100 2.99 -12.57 -2.14
CA LYS A 100 4.20 -13.36 -2.46
C LYS A 100 3.87 -14.58 -3.30
N GLU A 101 2.75 -15.23 -3.04
CA GLU A 101 2.26 -16.38 -3.83
C GLU A 101 1.98 -16.01 -5.30
N GLU A 102 1.53 -14.79 -5.54
CA GLU A 102 1.32 -14.20 -6.86
C GLU A 102 2.55 -13.43 -7.36
N LYS A 103 3.73 -13.66 -6.76
CA LYS A 103 4.99 -12.96 -7.09
C LYS A 103 4.87 -11.42 -7.02
N GLY A 104 3.95 -10.94 -6.19
CA GLY A 104 3.62 -9.52 -6.04
C GLY A 104 2.88 -8.91 -7.24
N MET A 105 2.43 -9.71 -8.21
CA MET A 105 1.79 -9.28 -9.44
C MET A 105 0.49 -10.06 -9.68
N PHE A 106 -0.64 -9.40 -9.46
CA PHE A 106 -1.96 -10.00 -9.63
C PHE A 106 -2.43 -9.85 -11.08
N GLU A 107 -2.21 -10.88 -11.89
CA GLU A 107 -2.69 -10.94 -13.28
C GLU A 107 -4.19 -11.22 -13.32
N PHE A 108 -4.93 -10.43 -14.10
CA PHE A 108 -6.38 -10.56 -14.19
C PHE A 108 -6.91 -10.41 -15.62
N ASN A 109 -8.05 -11.02 -15.85
CA ASN A 109 -8.91 -10.84 -17.01
C ASN A 109 -10.36 -10.70 -16.55
N LYS A 110 -11.33 -10.65 -17.46
CA LYS A 110 -12.75 -10.48 -17.10
C LYS A 110 -13.32 -11.63 -16.28
N ASP A 111 -12.77 -12.84 -16.41
CA ASP A 111 -13.37 -14.06 -15.88
C ASP A 111 -12.82 -14.42 -14.48
N ASN A 112 -11.75 -13.78 -14.04
CA ASN A 112 -11.07 -14.13 -12.78
C ASN A 112 -11.04 -13.00 -11.73
N THR A 113 -11.71 -11.86 -11.96
CA THR A 113 -11.60 -10.68 -11.09
C THR A 113 -11.90 -10.98 -9.62
N ASP A 114 -12.91 -11.80 -9.35
CA ASP A 114 -13.29 -12.16 -7.97
C ASP A 114 -12.23 -13.03 -7.30
N LYS A 115 -11.69 -14.02 -8.03
CA LYS A 115 -10.57 -14.83 -7.55
C LYS A 115 -9.39 -13.93 -7.17
N ILE A 116 -9.05 -12.98 -8.03
CA ILE A 116 -7.94 -12.04 -7.77
C ILE A 116 -8.22 -11.15 -6.56
N SER A 117 -9.44 -10.65 -6.42
CA SER A 117 -9.85 -9.88 -5.22
C SER A 117 -9.73 -10.70 -3.94
N TRP A 118 -10.08 -12.00 -3.95
CA TRP A 118 -9.88 -12.90 -2.81
C TRP A 118 -8.41 -13.14 -2.48
N LEU A 119 -7.56 -13.33 -3.49
CA LEU A 119 -6.12 -13.47 -3.30
C LEU A 119 -5.51 -12.20 -2.67
N ILE A 120 -5.92 -11.03 -3.16
CA ILE A 120 -5.51 -9.75 -2.58
C ILE A 120 -5.98 -9.61 -1.14
N ARG A 121 -7.24 -9.97 -0.84
CA ARG A 121 -7.76 -9.96 0.53
C ARG A 121 -6.91 -10.84 1.45
N ASN A 122 -6.54 -12.04 1.00
CA ASN A 122 -5.71 -12.96 1.79
C ASN A 122 -4.30 -12.40 2.01
N ALA A 123 -3.72 -11.75 0.99
CA ALA A 123 -2.41 -11.12 1.07
C ALA A 123 -2.35 -9.93 2.06
N LEU A 124 -3.49 -9.40 2.53
CA LEU A 124 -3.48 -8.34 3.55
C LEU A 124 -2.81 -8.79 4.86
N SER A 125 -2.76 -10.10 5.17
CA SER A 125 -2.01 -10.62 6.31
C SER A 125 -0.50 -10.36 6.18
N GLU A 126 0.06 -10.43 4.97
CA GLU A 126 1.45 -10.07 4.69
C GLU A 126 1.69 -8.58 4.98
N ALA A 127 0.69 -7.73 4.74
CA ALA A 127 0.78 -6.31 5.03
C ALA A 127 0.82 -6.05 6.54
N GLU A 128 -0.05 -6.71 7.30
CA GLU A 128 -0.04 -6.65 8.76
C GLU A 128 1.30 -7.11 9.35
N GLU A 129 1.83 -8.23 8.86
CA GLU A 129 3.14 -8.74 9.27
C GLU A 129 4.24 -7.70 9.01
N TRP A 130 4.28 -7.14 7.80
CA TRP A 130 5.30 -6.18 7.42
C TRP A 130 5.20 -4.87 8.20
N TRP A 131 4.00 -4.29 8.39
CA TRP A 131 3.84 -3.04 9.13
C TRP A 131 4.32 -3.15 10.58
N ASN A 132 4.09 -4.32 11.20
CA ASN A 132 4.46 -4.59 12.58
C ASN A 132 5.94 -4.96 12.76
N SER A 133 6.54 -5.68 11.81
CA SER A 133 7.92 -6.19 11.94
C SER A 133 8.98 -5.27 11.33
N SER A 134 8.63 -4.49 10.30
CA SER A 134 9.59 -3.59 9.65
C SER A 134 10.02 -2.46 10.60
N PRO A 135 11.27 -1.97 10.52
CA PRO A 135 11.69 -0.80 11.30
C PRO A 135 10.89 0.46 10.98
N ASN A 136 10.69 1.33 11.98
CA ASN A 136 10.21 2.69 11.75
C ASN A 136 11.36 3.53 11.21
N TRP A 137 11.47 3.59 9.89
CA TRP A 137 12.61 4.19 9.19
C TRP A 137 12.79 5.70 9.41
N TRP A 138 11.77 6.39 9.92
CA TRP A 138 11.88 7.80 10.34
C TRP A 138 12.57 7.96 11.69
N SER A 139 12.61 6.91 12.52
CA SER A 139 13.29 6.95 13.82
C SER A 139 14.81 6.83 13.70
N SER A 140 15.31 6.22 12.62
CA SER A 140 16.74 6.00 12.39
C SER A 140 17.52 7.27 12.00
N LYS A 141 16.83 8.38 11.65
CA LYS A 141 17.48 9.63 11.21
C LYS A 141 17.82 10.62 12.33
N ASN A 142 17.58 10.25 13.59
CA ASN A 142 17.85 11.11 14.77
C ASN A 142 19.17 10.78 15.49
N ILE A 143 20.02 9.93 14.92
CA ILE A 143 21.35 9.67 15.48
C ILE A 143 22.34 10.49 14.64
N GLU A 144 22.97 11.47 15.30
CA GLU A 144 24.06 12.34 14.84
C GLU A 144 23.70 13.60 14.03
N ARG A 145 23.16 14.59 14.75
CA ARG A 145 23.53 16.01 14.57
C ARG A 145 23.82 16.62 15.95
N ASN A 146 24.99 16.32 16.49
CA ASN A 146 25.67 17.09 17.54
C ASN A 146 27.16 17.12 17.23
#